data_AF-A0A9D9M172-F1
#
_entry.id   AF-A0A9D9M172-F1
#
_cell.length_a   1.000
_cell.length_b   1.000
_cell.length_c   1.000
_cell.angle_alpha   90.00
_cell.angle_beta   90.00
_cell.angle_gamma   90.00
#
_symmetry.space_group_name_H-M   'P 1'
#
loop_
_entity.id
_entity.type
_entity.pdbx_description
1 polymer ?
#
loop_
_entity_poly.entity_id
_entity_poly.type
_entity_poly.pdbx_seq_one_letter_code
_entity_poly.pdbx_strand_id
1 'polypeptide(L)' 'PEEQLREASKSAVCKINIDSDSRLAMTAAIRQYLAEHPDHFDPRQYLKPARENMKKMYIHKIVNVLGSNDKL' A
#
# COMPACT_ATOMS: atom_id res chain seq x y z
N PRO A 1 12.89 -8.93 -4.64
CA PRO A 1 11.54 -9.07 -5.25
C PRO A 1 11.10 -7.82 -6.02
N GLU A 2 11.14 -6.62 -5.41
CA GLU A 2 10.74 -5.38 -6.10
C GLU A 2 11.67 -5.01 -7.26
N GLU A 3 12.96 -5.32 -7.15
CA GLU A 3 13.91 -5.16 -8.26
C GLU A 3 13.49 -5.95 -9.49
N GLN A 4 13.01 -7.19 -9.32
CA GLN A 4 12.47 -7.99 -10.44
C GLN A 4 11.20 -7.38 -11.03
N LEU A 5 10.33 -6.80 -10.19
CA LEU A 5 9.14 -6.08 -10.67
C LEU A 5 9.53 -4.82 -11.47
N ARG A 6 10.58 -4.12 -11.04
CA ARG A 6 11.14 -2.95 -11.72
C ARG A 6 11.79 -3.33 -13.06
N GLU A 7 12.51 -4.44 -13.12
CA GLU A 7 13.06 -4.92 -14.39
C GLU A 7 11.93 -5.40 -15.33
N ALA A 8 10.91 -6.07 -14.80
CA ALA A 8 9.73 -6.46 -15.57
C ALA A 8 9.00 -5.24 -16.15
N SER A 9 8.84 -4.16 -15.37
CA SER A 9 8.16 -2.94 -15.83
C SER A 9 8.93 -2.16 -16.90
N LYS A 10 10.22 -2.44 -17.11
CA LYS A 10 11.03 -1.91 -18.23
C LYS A 10 10.92 -2.75 -19.50
N SER A 11 10.31 -3.94 -19.41
CA SER A 11 10.09 -4.86 -20.53
C SER A 11 8.67 -4.69 -21.10
N ALA A 12 8.11 -5.71 -21.74
CA ALA A 12 6.75 -5.73 -22.29
C ALA A 12 5.62 -5.82 -21.23
N VAL A 13 5.95 -5.84 -19.92
CA VAL A 13 4.94 -5.94 -18.86
C VAL A 13 4.38 -4.56 -18.52
N CYS A 14 3.19 -4.26 -19.05
CA CYS A 14 2.53 -2.97 -18.86
C CYS A 14 1.58 -2.90 -17.64
N LYS A 15 1.37 -4.01 -16.93
CA LYS A 15 0.44 -4.09 -15.78
C LYS A 15 0.93 -5.08 -14.74
N ILE A 16 1.09 -4.60 -13.51
CA ILE A 16 1.51 -5.42 -12.35
C ILE A 16 0.42 -5.34 -11.27
N ASN A 17 -0.04 -6.50 -10.79
CA ASN A 17 -1.07 -6.59 -9.74
C ASN A 17 -0.42 -6.54 -8.35
N ILE A 18 -0.97 -5.72 -7.45
CA ILE A 18 -0.51 -5.61 -6.05
C ILE A 18 -1.73 -5.69 -5.12
N ASP A 19 -1.94 -6.84 -4.50
CA ASP A 19 -3.06 -7.08 -3.57
C ASP A 19 -2.54 -7.44 -2.17
N SER A 20 -1.70 -8.47 -2.06
CA SER A 20 -1.20 -8.96 -0.76
C SER A 20 -0.56 -7.86 0.11
N ASP A 21 0.29 -7.01 -0.47
CA ASP A 21 0.93 -5.89 0.24
C ASP A 21 -0.11 -4.89 0.80
N SER A 22 -1.19 -4.65 0.06
CA SER A 22 -2.26 -3.74 0.48
C SER A 22 -3.03 -4.29 1.68
N ARG A 23 -3.31 -5.60 1.68
CA ARG A 23 -3.99 -6.28 2.80
C ARG A 23 -3.11 -6.29 4.05
N LEU A 24 -1.81 -6.52 3.88
CA LEU A 24 -0.84 -6.49 4.97
C LEU A 24 -0.73 -5.09 5.58
N ALA A 25 -0.57 -4.05 4.75
CA ALA A 25 -0.48 -2.67 5.21
C ALA A 25 -1.75 -2.22 5.95
N MET A 26 -2.93 -2.54 5.42
CA MET A 26 -4.22 -2.25 6.06
C MET A 26 -4.36 -2.97 7.40
N THR A 27 -4.10 -4.27 7.42
CA THR A 27 -4.26 -5.10 8.63
C THR A 27 -3.29 -4.68 9.73
N ALA A 28 -2.03 -4.41 9.39
CA ALA A 28 -1.03 -3.95 10.34
C ALA A 28 -1.45 -2.62 11.00
N ALA A 29 -1.92 -1.66 10.19
CA ALA A 29 -2.38 -0.37 10.69
C ALA A 29 -3.60 -0.48 11.60
N ILE A 30 -4.59 -1.33 11.25
CA ILE A 30 -5.77 -1.56 12.08
C ILE A 30 -5.38 -2.23 13.39
N ARG A 31 -4.53 -3.27 13.35
CA ARG A 31 -4.08 -3.97 14.56
C ARG A 31 -3.34 -3.04 15.51
N GLN A 32 -2.45 -2.20 14.99
CA GLN A 32 -1.75 -1.20 15.78
C GLN A 32 -2.72 -0.21 16.42
N TYR A 33 -3.65 0.34 15.63
CA TYR A 33 -4.61 1.32 16.13
C TYR A 33 -5.48 0.77 17.26
N LEU A 34 -6.00 -0.45 17.11
CA LEU A 34 -6.86 -1.08 18.11
C LEU A 34 -6.08 -1.49 19.37
N ALA A 35 -4.77 -1.78 19.25
CA ALA A 35 -3.92 -2.03 20.40
C ALA A 35 -3.60 -0.75 21.19
N GLU A 36 -3.45 0.38 20.49
CA GLU A 36 -3.16 1.70 21.10
C GLU A 36 -4.44 2.39 21.65
N HIS A 37 -5.61 2.07 21.08
CA HIS A 37 -6.91 2.68 21.42
C HIS A 37 -8.00 1.62 21.66
N PRO A 38 -7.95 0.88 22.78
CA PRO A 38 -8.87 -0.24 23.03
C PRO A 38 -10.34 0.17 23.24
N ASP A 39 -10.60 1.44 23.54
CA ASP A 39 -11.93 2.03 23.73
C ASP A 39 -12.54 2.57 22.42
N HIS A 40 -11.75 2.67 21.36
CA HIS A 40 -12.21 3.13 20.05
C HIS A 40 -12.85 1.99 19.25
N PHE A 41 -14.10 2.20 18.82
CA PHE A 41 -14.88 1.22 18.05
C PHE A 41 -15.41 1.79 16.73
N ASP A 42 -15.32 3.11 16.50
CA ASP A 42 -15.82 3.71 15.27
C ASP A 42 -14.91 3.32 14.10
N PRO A 43 -15.44 2.72 13.02
CA PRO A 43 -14.65 2.35 11.85
C PRO A 43 -13.85 3.49 11.24
N ARG A 44 -14.36 4.72 11.30
CA ARG A 44 -13.66 5.88 10.73
C ARG A 44 -12.36 6.18 11.49
N GLN A 45 -12.29 5.83 12.77
CA GLN A 45 -11.13 6.06 13.62
C GLN A 45 -9.95 5.17 13.21
N TYR A 46 -10.18 3.86 13.02
CA TYR A 46 -9.12 2.92 12.66
C TYR A 46 -8.92 2.73 11.13
N LEU A 47 -9.96 2.96 10.32
CA LEU A 47 -9.83 2.84 8.85
C LEU A 47 -9.14 4.05 8.21
N LYS A 48 -9.29 5.25 8.79
CA LYS A 48 -8.59 6.45 8.29
C LYS A 48 -7.06 6.28 8.28
N PRO A 49 -6.40 5.91 9.39
CA PRO A 49 -4.96 5.67 9.39
C PRO A 49 -4.56 4.47 8.52
N ALA A 50 -5.40 3.42 8.44
CA ALA A 50 -5.15 2.28 7.57
C ALA A 50 -5.12 2.68 6.09
N ARG A 51 -6.05 3.52 5.64
CA ARG A 51 -6.07 4.06 4.28
C ARG A 51 -4.85 4.93 3.98
N GLU A 52 -4.41 5.75 4.93
CA GLU A 52 -3.20 6.56 4.76
C GLU A 52 -1.94 5.69 4.62
N ASN A 53 -1.83 4.60 5.38
CA ASN A 53 -0.72 3.65 5.24
C ASN A 53 -0.74 2.91 3.91
N MET A 54 -1.92 2.47 3.44
CA MET A 54 -2.06 1.90 2.09
C MET A 54 -1.65 2.91 1.02
N LYS A 55 -2.08 4.18 1.13
CA LYS A 55 -1.74 5.25 0.19
C LYS A 55 -0.22 5.46 0.11
N LYS A 56 0.47 5.50 1.26
CA LYS A 56 1.94 5.60 1.30
C LYS A 56 2.61 4.43 0.58
N MET A 57 2.13 3.21 0.81
CA MET A 57 2.64 2.01 0.12
C MET A 57 2.44 2.11 -1.39
N TYR A 58 1.25 2.49 -1.86
CA TYR A 58 1.00 2.65 -3.30
C TYR A 58 1.88 3.73 -3.93
N ILE A 59 2.04 4.89 -3.27
CA ILE A 59 2.95 5.94 -3.75
C ILE A 59 4.37 5.40 -3.88
N HIS A 60 4.87 4.66 -2.88
CA HIS A 60 6.18 4.03 -2.94
C HIS A 60 6.31 3.08 -4.15
N LYS A 61 5.32 2.21 -4.38
CA LYS A 61 5.33 1.28 -5.53
C LYS A 61 5.28 2.03 -6.86
N ILE A 62 4.46 3.06 -6.98
CA ILE A 62 4.34 3.86 -8.21
C ILE A 62 5.66 4.54 -8.56
N VAL A 63 6.28 5.21 -7.59
CA VAL A 63 7.50 6.01 -7.82
C VAL A 63 8.75 5.14 -7.89
N ASN A 64 8.90 4.19 -6.96
CA ASN A 64 10.14 3.44 -6.76
C ASN A 64 10.10 2.01 -7.31
N VAL A 65 8.99 1.52 -7.85
CA VAL A 65 8.97 0.16 -8.41
C VAL A 65 8.48 0.17 -9.85
N LEU A 66 7.29 0.72 -10.09
CA LEU A 66 6.61 0.68 -11.38
C LEU A 66 7.06 1.79 -12.33
N GLY A 67 7.50 2.94 -11.80
CA GLY A 67 7.94 4.08 -12.61
C GLY A 67 6.82 4.78 -13.39
N SER A 68 5.57 4.64 -12.92
CA SER A 68 4.37 5.14 -13.62
C SER A 68 3.88 6.50 -13.13
N ASN A 69 4.68 7.22 -12.33
CA ASN A 69 4.33 8.58 -11.92
C ASN A 69 4.37 9.54 -13.13
N ASP A 70 3.51 10.56 -13.11
CA ASP A 70 3.48 11.62 -14.13
C ASP A 70 3.36 11.12 -15.59
N LYS A 71 2.64 10.00 -15.81
CA LYS A 71 2.36 9.41 -17.13
C LYS A 71 0.89 9.52 -17.57
N LEU A 72 0.13 10.42 -16.95
CA LEU A 72 -1.28 10.73 -17.29
C LEU A 72 -1.38 11.89 -18.27
#